data_AF-A0A1C6C3P6-F1
#
_entry.id   AF-A0A1C6C3P6-F1
#
_cell.length_a   1.000
_cell.length_b   1.000
_cell.length_c   1.000
_cell.angle_alpha   90.00
_cell.angle_beta   90.00
_cell.angle_gamma   90.00
#
_symmetry.space_group_name_H-M   'P 1'
#
loop_
_entity.id
_entity.type
_entity.pdbx_description
1 polymer ?
#
loop_
_entity_poly.entity_id
_entity_poly.type
_entity_poly.pdbx_seq_one_letter_code
_entity_poly.pdbx_strand_id
1 'polypeptide(L)'
;MVLEFLKYAYFNITKGDDMNDILSKCANKAYMDLCRTIKFKTVDGNIKAEYKAKICDMLVNEYNALCNAVNACSSENEEQEIFDNEHNRICEEIIKTYSEISDFTYGQAQKWLNMMLKYVLLIEEDSVLKSYLHIPVDSYIMQAVGSNNPKLKYCLKLECVPKKSGTVGKYSESTSKPWSKWNYEEYIAFQDSIRTAIAESDYNSPIEWENEAWIEVAEYRK
;
A
#
# COMPACT_ATOMS: atom_id res chain seq x y z
N MET A 1 -1.44 7.14 -26.63
CA MET A 1 -2.43 8.24 -26.52
C MET A 1 -3.35 8.06 -25.32
N VAL A 2 -4.00 6.89 -25.16
CA VAL A 2 -4.86 6.61 -23.99
C VAL A 2 -4.06 6.56 -22.68
N LEU A 3 -2.92 5.85 -22.65
CA LEU A 3 -2.09 5.76 -21.44
C LEU A 3 -1.58 7.15 -20.99
N GLU A 4 -1.03 7.94 -21.91
CA GLU A 4 -0.62 9.33 -21.66
C GLU A 4 -1.76 10.20 -21.10
N PHE A 5 -2.96 10.04 -21.65
CA PHE A 5 -4.15 10.74 -21.15
C PHE A 5 -4.49 10.30 -19.72
N LEU A 6 -4.41 9.00 -19.40
CA LEU A 6 -4.67 8.49 -18.05
C LEU A 6 -3.60 8.95 -17.05
N LYS A 7 -2.32 8.92 -17.43
CA LYS A 7 -1.20 9.47 -16.64
C LYS A 7 -1.45 10.94 -16.29
N TYR A 8 -1.84 11.75 -17.27
CA TYR A 8 -2.18 13.16 -17.04
C TYR A 8 -3.47 13.34 -16.23
N ALA A 9 -4.57 12.72 -16.63
CA ALA A 9 -5.87 12.94 -16.01
C ALA A 9 -5.94 12.45 -14.55
N TYR A 10 -5.24 11.35 -14.23
CA TYR A 10 -5.32 10.73 -12.91
C TYR A 10 -4.21 11.17 -11.97
N PHE A 11 -2.98 11.37 -12.48
CA PHE A 11 -1.80 11.71 -11.69
C PHE A 11 -1.24 13.11 -11.97
N ASN A 12 -1.76 13.83 -12.97
CA ASN A 12 -1.20 15.09 -13.48
C ASN A 12 0.24 14.93 -14.01
N ILE A 13 0.57 13.75 -14.52
CA ILE A 13 1.89 13.46 -15.10
C ILE A 13 1.95 13.93 -16.55
N THR A 14 3.05 14.58 -16.91
CA THR A 14 3.32 15.16 -18.24
C THR A 14 4.62 14.59 -18.81
N LYS A 15 4.82 14.74 -20.12
CA LYS A 15 6.04 14.26 -20.80
C LYS A 15 7.33 14.96 -20.35
N GLY A 16 7.22 16.11 -19.68
CA GLY A 16 8.38 16.86 -19.19
C GLY A 16 8.77 16.51 -17.76
N ASP A 17 8.00 15.67 -17.08
CA ASP A 17 8.28 15.25 -15.71
C ASP A 17 9.46 14.28 -15.70
N ASP A 18 10.37 14.48 -14.76
CA ASP A 18 11.41 13.51 -14.45
C ASP A 18 10.93 12.46 -13.42
N MET A 19 11.81 11.53 -13.05
CA MET A 19 11.47 10.49 -12.08
C MET A 19 11.06 11.08 -10.72
N ASN A 20 11.70 12.16 -10.26
CA ASN A 20 11.35 12.78 -8.98
C ASN A 20 9.97 13.45 -9.04
N ASP A 21 9.64 14.09 -10.16
CA ASP A 21 8.30 14.63 -10.41
C ASP A 21 7.23 13.53 -10.37
N ILE A 22 7.50 12.39 -11.02
CA ILE A 22 6.61 11.22 -11.04
C ILE A 22 6.43 10.67 -9.62
N LEU A 23 7.52 10.43 -8.89
CA LEU A 23 7.50 9.93 -7.51
C LEU A 23 6.68 10.86 -6.60
N SER A 24 6.90 12.17 -6.70
CA SER A 24 6.17 13.17 -5.93
C SER A 24 4.67 13.17 -6.26
N LYS A 25 4.29 13.06 -7.54
CA LYS A 25 2.88 12.96 -7.97
C LYS A 25 2.23 11.66 -7.49
N CYS A 26 2.93 10.53 -7.53
CA CYS A 26 2.48 9.25 -6.98
C CYS A 26 2.26 9.34 -5.47
N ALA A 27 3.22 9.88 -4.71
CA ALA A 27 3.11 10.06 -3.27
C ALA A 27 1.93 10.99 -2.90
N ASN A 28 1.77 12.10 -3.62
CA ASN A 28 0.65 13.02 -3.44
C ASN A 28 -0.70 12.36 -3.73
N LYS A 29 -0.77 11.51 -4.76
CA LYS A 29 -1.99 10.78 -5.11
C LYS A 29 -2.32 9.73 -4.06
N ALA A 30 -1.34 8.94 -3.63
CA ALA A 30 -1.48 7.91 -2.62
C ALA A 30 -2.01 8.45 -1.27
N TYR A 31 -1.62 9.68 -0.91
CA TYR A 31 -2.19 10.35 0.27
C TYR A 31 -3.73 10.44 0.23
N MET A 32 -4.32 10.64 -0.95
CA MET A 32 -5.77 10.80 -1.09
C MET A 32 -6.55 9.52 -0.73
N ASP A 33 -5.90 8.36 -0.82
CA ASP A 33 -6.49 7.06 -0.46
C ASP A 33 -6.67 6.88 1.05
N LEU A 34 -5.87 7.58 1.86
CA LEU A 34 -5.89 7.44 3.33
C LEU A 34 -6.31 8.71 4.07
N CYS A 35 -6.29 9.88 3.44
CA CYS A 35 -6.41 11.18 4.13
C CYS A 35 -7.68 11.32 4.98
N ARG A 36 -8.79 10.71 4.53
CA ARG A 36 -10.07 10.71 5.26
C ARG A 36 -10.05 9.91 6.55
N THR A 37 -9.06 9.03 6.73
CA THR A 37 -8.90 8.21 7.93
C THR A 37 -8.07 8.91 9.00
N ILE A 38 -7.33 9.96 8.65
CA ILE A 38 -6.40 10.66 9.55
C ILE A 38 -7.18 11.52 10.54
N LYS A 39 -6.87 11.36 11.83
CA LYS A 39 -7.41 12.18 12.91
C LYS A 39 -6.35 13.18 13.38
N PHE A 40 -6.37 14.36 12.78
CA PHE A 40 -5.44 15.42 13.13
C PHE A 40 -5.75 16.03 14.51
N LYS A 41 -4.68 16.30 15.26
CA LYS A 41 -4.66 17.04 16.54
C LYS A 41 -4.69 18.56 16.32
N THR A 42 -4.58 19.01 15.07
CA THR A 42 -4.66 20.41 14.65
C THR A 42 -5.77 20.65 13.64
N VAL A 43 -6.36 21.84 13.68
CA VAL A 43 -7.32 22.30 12.66
C VAL A 43 -6.64 23.06 11.51
N ASP A 44 -5.40 23.53 11.71
CA ASP A 44 -4.67 24.35 10.75
C ASP A 44 -4.35 23.56 9.47
N GLY A 45 -4.86 24.06 8.33
CA GLY A 45 -4.63 23.46 7.02
C GLY A 45 -3.19 23.59 6.53
N ASN A 46 -2.47 24.65 6.92
CA ASN A 46 -1.09 24.87 6.52
C ASN A 46 -0.16 23.87 7.20
N ILE A 47 -0.36 23.61 8.50
CA ILE A 47 0.39 22.58 9.23
C ILE A 47 0.13 21.20 8.60
N LYS A 48 -1.12 20.86 8.28
CA LYS A 48 -1.43 19.58 7.61
C LYS A 48 -0.74 19.45 6.26
N ALA A 49 -0.72 20.54 5.47
CA ALA A 49 -0.06 20.56 4.17
C ALA A 49 1.47 20.45 4.29
N GLU A 50 2.07 21.11 5.28
CA GLU A 50 3.51 21.06 5.55
C GLU A 50 3.98 19.63 5.88
N TYR A 51 3.30 18.94 6.80
CA TYR A 51 3.67 17.56 7.15
C TYR A 51 3.42 16.59 6.00
N LYS A 52 2.35 16.82 5.21
CA LYS A 52 2.14 16.06 3.98
C LYS A 52 3.31 16.23 3.02
N ALA A 53 3.76 17.46 2.79
CA ALA A 53 4.89 17.76 1.91
C ALA A 53 6.17 17.09 2.42
N LYS A 54 6.48 17.19 3.72
CA LYS A 54 7.63 16.52 4.34
C LYS A 54 7.65 15.01 4.07
N ILE A 55 6.51 14.33 4.19
CA ILE A 55 6.42 12.89 3.88
C ILE A 55 6.57 12.62 2.39
N CYS A 56 5.94 13.41 1.51
CA CYS A 56 6.11 13.25 0.08
C CYS A 56 7.59 13.37 -0.33
N ASP A 57 8.30 14.38 0.19
CA ASP A 57 9.72 14.62 -0.10
C ASP A 57 10.60 13.48 0.44
N MET A 58 10.30 12.98 1.65
CA MET A 58 10.95 11.80 2.22
C MET A 58 10.76 10.57 1.32
N LEU A 59 9.52 10.28 0.90
CA LEU A 59 9.20 9.10 0.08
C LEU A 59 9.91 9.09 -1.27
N VAL A 60 10.15 10.26 -1.88
CA VAL A 60 10.94 10.37 -3.13
C VAL A 60 12.37 9.90 -2.90
N ASN A 61 12.99 10.32 -1.78
CA ASN A 61 14.35 9.90 -1.44
C ASN A 61 14.40 8.41 -1.08
N GLU A 62 13.43 7.94 -0.29
CA GLU A 62 13.34 6.56 0.19
C GLU A 62 13.10 5.56 -0.93
N TYR A 63 12.39 5.94 -1.99
CA TYR A 63 12.22 5.08 -3.17
C TYR A 63 13.56 4.67 -3.79
N ASN A 64 14.48 5.62 -3.96
CA ASN A 64 15.80 5.34 -4.52
C ASN A 64 16.64 4.47 -3.58
N ALA A 65 16.58 4.73 -2.27
CA ALA A 65 17.26 3.92 -1.27
C ALA A 65 16.75 2.47 -1.29
N LEU A 66 15.43 2.29 -1.36
CA LEU A 66 14.78 0.99 -1.43
C LEU A 66 15.19 0.21 -2.70
N CYS A 67 15.18 0.86 -3.87
CA CYS A 67 15.64 0.24 -5.12
C CYS A 67 17.11 -0.19 -5.04
N ASN A 68 17.98 0.64 -4.43
CA ASN A 68 19.40 0.32 -4.29
C ASN A 68 19.63 -0.82 -3.30
N ALA A 69 18.89 -0.85 -2.19
CA ALA A 69 18.98 -1.91 -1.18
C ALA A 69 18.63 -3.28 -1.78
N VAL A 70 17.52 -3.36 -2.53
CA VAL A 70 17.10 -4.60 -3.20
C VAL A 70 18.10 -5.01 -4.28
N ASN A 71 18.55 -4.09 -5.16
CA ASN A 71 19.52 -4.40 -6.22
C ASN A 71 20.90 -4.86 -5.72
N ALA A 72 21.29 -4.53 -4.49
CA ALA A 72 22.59 -4.89 -3.95
C ALA A 72 22.66 -6.35 -3.43
N CYS A 73 21.54 -7.07 -3.41
CA CYS A 73 21.42 -8.42 -2.87
C CYS A 73 21.98 -9.48 -3.81
N SER A 74 22.32 -10.65 -3.26
CA SER A 74 22.85 -11.78 -4.04
C SER A 74 21.85 -12.92 -4.23
N SER A 75 20.66 -12.88 -3.61
CA SER A 75 19.63 -13.91 -3.74
C SER A 75 18.21 -13.37 -3.52
N GLU A 76 17.21 -14.00 -4.16
CA GLU A 76 15.80 -13.57 -4.12
C GLU A 76 15.17 -13.59 -2.71
N ASN A 77 15.53 -14.56 -1.87
CA ASN A 77 15.01 -14.63 -0.49
C ASN A 77 15.52 -13.45 0.36
N GLU A 78 16.75 -13.02 0.11
CA GLU A 78 17.38 -11.87 0.79
C GLU A 78 16.73 -10.56 0.34
N GLU A 79 16.32 -10.47 -0.93
CA GLU A 79 15.64 -9.29 -1.50
C GLU A 79 14.28 -9.02 -0.83
N GLN A 80 13.47 -10.06 -0.60
CA GLN A 80 12.19 -9.89 0.09
C GLN A 80 12.38 -9.47 1.55
N GLU A 81 13.33 -10.08 2.27
CA GLU A 81 13.61 -9.71 3.66
C GLU A 81 14.11 -8.26 3.77
N ILE A 82 14.96 -7.82 2.86
CA ILE A 82 15.44 -6.43 2.80
C ILE A 82 14.30 -5.47 2.47
N PHE A 83 13.45 -5.82 1.49
CA PHE A 83 12.27 -5.03 1.20
C PHE A 83 11.36 -4.88 2.42
N ASP A 84 11.06 -5.97 3.13
CA ASP A 84 10.18 -5.97 4.29
C ASP A 84 10.75 -5.11 5.43
N ASN A 85 12.07 -5.20 5.67
CA ASN A 85 12.76 -4.41 6.68
C ASN A 85 12.79 -2.90 6.35
N GLU A 86 13.12 -2.54 5.11
CA GLU A 86 13.13 -1.15 4.67
C GLU A 86 11.72 -0.56 4.60
N HIS A 87 10.74 -1.34 4.12
CA HIS A 87 9.32 -0.97 4.14
C HIS A 87 8.86 -0.64 5.57
N ASN A 88 9.23 -1.49 6.54
CA ASN A 88 8.91 -1.26 7.94
C ASN A 88 9.58 0.01 8.48
N ARG A 89 10.88 0.20 8.21
CA ARG A 89 11.61 1.41 8.61
C ARG A 89 10.94 2.68 8.08
N ILE A 90 10.58 2.71 6.79
CA ILE A 90 9.92 3.85 6.15
C ILE A 90 8.56 4.10 6.79
N CYS A 91 7.76 3.05 7.03
CA CYS A 91 6.46 3.20 7.69
C CYS A 91 6.59 3.80 9.10
N GLU A 92 7.55 3.35 9.90
CA GLU A 92 7.84 3.90 11.22
C GLU A 92 8.30 5.37 11.15
N GLU A 93 9.07 5.74 10.13
CA GLU A 93 9.48 7.14 9.93
C GLU A 93 8.31 8.06 9.55
N ILE A 94 7.37 7.57 8.73
CA ILE A 94 6.12 8.28 8.44
C ILE A 94 5.32 8.51 9.73
N ILE A 95 5.14 7.46 10.54
CA ILE A 95 4.41 7.52 11.82
C ILE A 95 5.09 8.53 12.75
N LYS A 96 6.41 8.43 12.92
CA LYS A 96 7.20 9.33 13.76
C LYS A 96 7.01 10.79 13.34
N THR A 97 7.12 11.08 12.05
CA THR A 97 6.93 12.43 11.51
C THR A 97 5.53 12.96 11.77
N TYR A 98 4.48 12.14 11.59
CA TYR A 98 3.10 12.57 11.83
C TYR A 98 2.69 12.60 13.31
N SER A 99 3.44 11.95 14.21
CA SER A 99 3.09 11.82 15.63
C SER A 99 2.81 13.15 16.34
N GLU A 100 3.46 14.23 15.85
CA GLU A 100 3.30 15.60 16.33
C GLU A 100 1.91 16.18 16.05
N ILE A 101 1.26 15.74 14.96
CA ILE A 101 0.00 16.33 14.49
C ILE A 101 -1.16 15.33 14.36
N SER A 102 -0.93 14.03 14.58
CA SER A 102 -1.93 12.97 14.44
C SER A 102 -1.54 11.74 15.26
N ASP A 103 -2.53 10.92 15.64
CA ASP A 103 -2.30 9.53 16.08
C ASP A 103 -2.23 8.62 14.85
N PHE A 104 -1.19 8.83 14.05
CA PHE A 104 -0.99 8.11 12.79
C PHE A 104 -0.61 6.66 13.05
N THR A 105 -1.21 5.73 12.33
CA THR A 105 -1.03 4.28 12.56
C THR A 105 -0.20 3.63 11.46
N TYR A 106 0.30 2.43 11.75
CA TYR A 106 0.97 1.60 10.74
C TYR A 106 0.08 1.31 9.54
N GLY A 107 -1.19 0.97 9.79
CA GLY A 107 -2.18 0.79 8.75
C GLY A 107 -2.34 1.98 7.79
N GLN A 108 -2.16 3.22 8.29
CA GLN A 108 -2.16 4.43 7.48
C GLN A 108 -0.85 4.64 6.73
N ALA A 109 0.29 4.38 7.37
CA ALA A 109 1.61 4.48 6.77
C ALA A 109 1.78 3.51 5.60
N GLN A 110 1.45 2.23 5.79
CA GLN A 110 1.52 1.23 4.72
C GLN A 110 0.61 1.61 3.54
N LYS A 111 -0.57 2.18 3.78
CA LYS A 111 -1.48 2.53 2.67
C LYS A 111 -0.87 3.62 1.81
N TRP A 112 -0.17 4.59 2.44
CA TRP A 112 0.53 5.63 1.69
C TRP A 112 1.67 5.04 0.86
N LEU A 113 2.57 4.30 1.50
CA LEU A 113 3.75 3.74 0.84
C LEU A 113 3.35 2.75 -0.26
N ASN A 114 2.47 1.79 0.04
CA ASN A 114 2.08 0.74 -0.91
C ASN A 114 1.33 1.31 -2.12
N MET A 115 0.43 2.28 -1.91
CA MET A 115 -0.24 2.93 -3.04
C MET A 115 0.74 3.74 -3.88
N MET A 116 1.70 4.42 -3.27
CA MET A 116 2.73 5.16 -3.99
C MET A 116 3.58 4.22 -4.86
N LEU A 117 4.09 3.11 -4.28
CA LEU A 117 4.87 2.12 -5.01
C LEU A 117 4.06 1.44 -6.12
N LYS A 118 2.80 1.10 -5.86
CA LYS A 118 1.88 0.57 -6.87
C LYS A 118 1.71 1.56 -8.03
N TYR A 119 1.51 2.84 -7.74
CA TYR A 119 1.36 3.85 -8.79
C TYR A 119 2.63 4.02 -9.62
N VAL A 120 3.81 4.01 -8.99
CA VAL A 120 5.10 4.03 -9.70
C VAL A 120 5.22 2.84 -10.64
N LEU A 121 4.92 1.63 -10.18
CA LEU A 121 4.92 0.42 -11.00
C LEU A 121 3.96 0.55 -12.21
N LEU A 122 2.77 1.12 -12.02
CA LEU A 122 1.80 1.33 -13.10
C LEU A 122 2.25 2.40 -14.13
N ILE A 123 3.12 3.32 -13.73
CA ILE A 123 3.57 4.41 -14.60
C ILE A 123 4.85 4.03 -15.35
N GLU A 124 5.82 3.44 -14.65
CA GLU A 124 7.13 3.08 -15.22
C GLU A 124 7.14 1.71 -15.90
N GLU A 125 6.12 0.87 -15.64
CA GLU A 125 5.92 -0.48 -16.21
C GLU A 125 7.00 -1.52 -15.87
N ASP A 126 8.19 -1.08 -15.48
CA ASP A 126 9.32 -1.89 -15.04
C ASP A 126 9.92 -1.31 -13.75
N SER A 127 10.12 -2.17 -12.77
CA SER A 127 10.71 -1.81 -11.48
C SER A 127 11.31 -3.05 -10.86
N VAL A 128 12.54 -2.92 -10.36
CA VAL A 128 13.19 -3.97 -9.55
C VAL A 128 12.32 -4.40 -8.36
N LEU A 129 11.44 -3.51 -7.87
CA LEU A 129 10.61 -3.78 -6.71
C LEU A 129 9.36 -4.62 -7.02
N LYS A 130 9.02 -4.83 -8.31
CA LYS A 130 7.73 -5.41 -8.75
C LYS A 130 7.36 -6.72 -8.04
N SER A 131 8.34 -7.59 -7.80
CA SER A 131 8.11 -8.91 -7.19
C SER A 131 7.96 -8.86 -5.67
N TYR A 132 8.44 -7.78 -5.03
CA TYR A 132 8.53 -7.68 -3.57
C TYR A 132 7.46 -6.77 -2.96
N LEU A 133 6.76 -5.99 -3.80
CA LEU A 133 5.77 -5.01 -3.34
C LEU A 133 4.71 -5.64 -2.43
N HIS A 134 4.56 -5.04 -1.26
CA HIS A 134 3.39 -5.24 -0.42
C HIS A 134 2.12 -4.70 -1.09
N ILE A 135 1.02 -5.43 -0.94
CA ILE A 135 -0.26 -4.96 -1.47
C ILE A 135 -0.82 -3.79 -0.63
N PRO A 136 -1.47 -2.78 -1.22
CA PRO A 136 -2.05 -1.69 -0.46
C PRO A 136 -3.32 -2.10 0.28
N VAL A 137 -3.23 -2.34 1.59
CA VAL A 137 -4.38 -2.87 2.34
C VAL A 137 -5.48 -1.83 2.51
N ASP A 138 -6.69 -2.13 2.05
CA ASP A 138 -7.92 -1.41 2.36
C ASP A 138 -9.09 -2.39 2.60
N SER A 139 -10.29 -1.85 2.80
CA SER A 139 -11.48 -2.68 3.07
C SER A 139 -11.88 -3.60 1.91
N TYR A 140 -11.50 -3.29 0.67
CA TYR A 140 -11.81 -4.09 -0.53
C TYR A 140 -10.86 -5.28 -0.56
N ILE A 141 -9.56 -5.03 -0.35
CA ILE A 141 -8.56 -6.10 -0.19
C ILE A 141 -8.86 -7.00 0.98
N MET A 142 -9.23 -6.44 2.14
CA MET A 142 -9.64 -7.27 3.29
C MET A 142 -10.80 -8.21 2.90
N GLN A 143 -11.75 -7.76 2.07
CA GLN A 143 -12.83 -8.61 1.58
C GLN A 143 -12.36 -9.64 0.56
N ALA A 144 -11.53 -9.25 -0.40
CA ALA A 144 -10.92 -10.15 -1.37
C ALA A 144 -10.09 -11.26 -0.70
N VAL A 145 -9.46 -10.98 0.43
CA VAL A 145 -8.71 -11.99 1.17
C VAL A 145 -9.64 -12.91 1.96
N GLY A 146 -10.57 -12.32 2.73
CA GLY A 146 -11.27 -13.05 3.78
C GLY A 146 -12.74 -13.41 3.51
N SER A 147 -13.31 -13.12 2.34
CA SER A 147 -14.72 -13.42 2.07
C SER A 147 -14.95 -14.91 1.77
N ASN A 148 -16.18 -15.38 1.97
CA ASN A 148 -16.67 -16.67 1.45
C ASN A 148 -17.76 -16.46 0.38
N ASN A 149 -17.90 -15.24 -0.14
CA ASN A 149 -18.92 -14.93 -1.13
C ASN A 149 -18.63 -15.70 -2.42
N PRO A 150 -19.52 -16.60 -2.88
CA PRO A 150 -19.28 -17.40 -4.07
C PRO A 150 -19.24 -16.59 -5.37
N LYS A 151 -19.65 -15.31 -5.33
CA LYS A 151 -19.56 -14.40 -6.48
C LYS A 151 -18.17 -13.81 -6.71
N LEU A 152 -17.29 -13.88 -5.71
CA LEU A 152 -15.92 -13.36 -5.79
C LEU A 152 -14.98 -14.49 -6.20
N LYS A 153 -14.59 -14.54 -7.47
CA LYS A 153 -13.76 -15.57 -8.07
C LYS A 153 -12.32 -15.49 -7.59
N TYR A 154 -11.80 -14.28 -7.39
CA TYR A 154 -10.41 -14.06 -7.01
C TYR A 154 -10.20 -14.07 -5.48
N CYS A 155 -11.23 -14.43 -4.72
CA CYS A 155 -11.18 -14.40 -3.27
C CYS A 155 -10.32 -15.55 -2.71
N LEU A 156 -9.31 -15.22 -1.89
CA LEU A 156 -8.39 -16.23 -1.32
C LEU A 156 -9.01 -17.06 -0.20
N LYS A 157 -10.09 -16.56 0.41
CA LYS A 157 -10.82 -17.23 1.51
C LYS A 157 -9.88 -17.55 2.70
N LEU A 158 -8.98 -16.65 3.05
CA LEU A 158 -8.08 -16.81 4.20
C LEU A 158 -8.75 -16.36 5.51
N GLU A 159 -8.27 -16.89 6.63
CA GLU A 159 -8.70 -16.51 7.98
C GLU A 159 -7.68 -15.62 8.70
N CYS A 160 -7.03 -14.72 7.95
CA CYS A 160 -5.97 -13.85 8.46
C CYS A 160 -6.41 -12.41 8.75
N VAL A 161 -7.69 -12.04 8.58
CA VAL A 161 -8.14 -10.66 8.79
C VAL A 161 -8.23 -10.34 10.29
N PRO A 162 -7.47 -9.34 10.80
CA PRO A 162 -7.55 -8.88 12.18
C PRO A 162 -8.96 -8.46 12.61
N LYS A 163 -9.34 -8.84 13.83
CA LYS A 163 -10.66 -8.58 14.44
C LYS A 163 -10.57 -7.54 15.55
N LYS A 164 -11.69 -6.84 15.78
CA LYS A 164 -11.81 -5.89 16.90
C LYS A 164 -11.62 -6.56 18.27
N SER A 165 -11.86 -7.87 18.35
CA SER A 165 -11.61 -8.71 19.53
C SER A 165 -10.13 -9.03 19.78
N GLY A 166 -9.22 -8.69 18.86
CA GLY A 166 -7.80 -9.07 18.91
C GLY A 166 -7.50 -10.47 18.35
N THR A 167 -8.48 -11.14 17.75
CA THR A 167 -8.29 -12.42 17.03
C THR A 167 -8.11 -12.17 15.53
N VAL A 168 -7.83 -13.23 14.76
CA VAL A 168 -7.91 -13.22 13.29
C VAL A 168 -9.11 -14.04 12.81
N GLY A 169 -9.56 -13.84 11.57
CA GLY A 169 -10.61 -14.66 10.96
C GLY A 169 -11.00 -14.19 9.56
N LYS A 170 -12.11 -14.73 9.03
CA LYS A 170 -12.72 -14.30 7.75
C LYS A 170 -13.13 -12.84 7.77
N TYR A 171 -13.18 -12.16 6.63
CA TYR A 171 -13.66 -10.78 6.54
C TYR A 171 -15.12 -10.63 6.97
N SER A 172 -15.40 -9.55 7.69
CA SER A 172 -16.75 -9.11 8.06
C SER A 172 -16.72 -7.62 8.40
N GLU A 173 -17.64 -6.84 7.85
CA GLU A 173 -17.69 -5.39 8.08
C GLU A 173 -17.88 -5.01 9.56
N SER A 174 -18.67 -5.81 10.29
CA SER A 174 -19.02 -5.51 11.68
C SER A 174 -17.91 -5.89 12.67
N THR A 175 -17.19 -6.98 12.41
CA THR A 175 -16.22 -7.55 13.38
C THR A 175 -14.76 -7.29 13.02
N SER A 176 -14.44 -7.01 11.76
CA SER A 176 -13.04 -6.80 11.36
C SER A 176 -12.51 -5.47 11.89
N LYS A 177 -11.25 -5.48 12.33
CA LYS A 177 -10.53 -4.28 12.71
C LYS A 177 -10.27 -3.47 11.43
N PRO A 178 -10.64 -2.17 11.36
CA PRO A 178 -10.33 -1.35 10.19
C PRO A 178 -8.83 -1.34 9.89
N TRP A 179 -8.44 -1.52 8.64
CA TRP A 179 -7.04 -1.50 8.18
C TRP A 179 -6.27 -0.29 8.71
N SER A 180 -6.91 0.89 8.77
CA SER A 180 -6.31 2.13 9.24
C SER A 180 -6.01 2.15 10.75
N LYS A 181 -6.23 1.05 11.46
CA LYS A 181 -5.93 0.87 12.89
C LYS A 181 -4.99 -0.30 13.15
N TRP A 182 -4.45 -0.92 12.11
CA TRP A 182 -3.55 -2.05 12.27
C TRP A 182 -2.18 -1.61 12.78
N ASN A 183 -1.55 -2.44 13.60
CA ASN A 183 -0.13 -2.34 13.93
C ASN A 183 0.72 -3.12 12.91
N TYR A 184 2.04 -3.11 13.09
CA TYR A 184 2.95 -3.81 12.21
C TYR A 184 2.71 -5.33 12.22
N GLU A 185 2.54 -5.95 13.38
CA GLU A 185 2.42 -7.40 13.51
C GLU A 185 1.17 -7.95 12.81
N GLU A 186 0.03 -7.27 12.98
CA GLU A 186 -1.21 -7.58 12.27
C GLU A 186 -1.05 -7.41 10.75
N TYR A 187 -0.33 -6.37 10.33
CA TYR A 187 -0.10 -6.06 8.93
C TYR A 187 0.81 -7.09 8.25
N ILE A 188 1.98 -7.39 8.83
CA ILE A 188 2.95 -8.27 8.18
C ILE A 188 2.43 -9.71 8.13
N ALA A 189 1.79 -10.19 9.20
CA ALA A 189 1.15 -11.51 9.20
C ALA A 189 0.05 -11.63 8.12
N PHE A 190 -0.67 -10.53 7.83
CA PHE A 190 -1.64 -10.48 6.75
C PHE A 190 -0.97 -10.53 5.37
N GLN A 191 0.11 -9.77 5.15
CA GLN A 191 0.91 -9.81 3.91
C GLN A 191 1.50 -11.20 3.68
N ASP A 192 2.11 -11.82 4.69
CA ASP A 192 2.74 -13.14 4.62
C ASP A 192 1.73 -14.24 4.29
N SER A 193 0.53 -14.17 4.87
CA SER A 193 -0.57 -15.09 4.56
C SER A 193 -0.96 -15.02 3.08
N ILE A 194 -0.96 -13.83 2.50
CA ILE A 194 -1.28 -13.62 1.08
C ILE A 194 -0.11 -14.10 0.22
N ARG A 195 1.12 -13.71 0.54
CA ARG A 195 2.32 -14.15 -0.19
C ARG A 195 2.38 -15.68 -0.28
N THR A 196 2.10 -16.36 0.83
CA THR A 196 2.02 -17.84 0.87
C THR A 196 0.93 -18.39 -0.05
N ALA A 197 -0.28 -17.84 -0.01
CA ALA A 197 -1.37 -18.28 -0.88
C ALA A 197 -1.09 -18.00 -2.37
N ILE A 198 -0.40 -16.89 -2.67
CA ILE A 198 -0.03 -16.51 -4.03
C ILE A 198 1.09 -17.39 -4.58
N ALA A 199 2.06 -17.80 -3.76
CA ALA A 199 3.10 -18.74 -4.16
C ALA A 199 2.55 -20.11 -4.61
N GLU A 200 1.34 -20.47 -4.21
CA GLU A 200 0.63 -21.69 -4.62
C GLU A 200 -0.34 -21.47 -5.81
N SER A 201 -0.33 -20.27 -6.40
CA SER A 201 -1.24 -19.84 -7.47
C SER A 201 -0.52 -19.59 -8.81
N ASP A 202 -1.29 -19.21 -9.84
CA ASP A 202 -0.75 -18.85 -11.15
C ASP A 202 -0.24 -17.39 -11.26
N TYR A 203 -0.33 -16.60 -10.19
CA TYR A 203 0.15 -15.20 -10.18
C TYR A 203 1.64 -15.13 -9.88
N ASN A 204 2.35 -14.18 -10.51
CA ASN A 204 3.79 -14.01 -10.29
C ASN A 204 4.10 -13.23 -9.01
N SER A 205 3.19 -12.38 -8.55
CA SER A 205 3.37 -11.63 -7.31
C SER A 205 2.04 -11.19 -6.69
N PRO A 206 2.01 -10.85 -5.39
CA PRO A 206 0.79 -10.40 -4.71
C PRO A 206 0.13 -9.18 -5.36
N ILE A 207 0.92 -8.25 -5.93
CA ILE A 207 0.38 -7.05 -6.58
C ILE A 207 -0.35 -7.36 -7.89
N GLU A 208 0.02 -8.44 -8.57
CA GLU A 208 -0.67 -8.89 -9.79
C GLU A 208 -2.08 -9.39 -9.45
N TRP A 209 -2.20 -10.28 -8.46
CA TRP A 209 -3.47 -10.75 -7.93
C TRP A 209 -4.33 -9.61 -7.39
N GLU A 210 -3.72 -8.68 -6.66
CA GLU A 210 -4.42 -7.57 -6.03
C GLU A 210 -5.21 -6.73 -7.03
N ASN A 211 -4.69 -6.51 -8.24
CA ASN A 211 -5.39 -5.73 -9.27
C ASN A 211 -6.73 -6.37 -9.67
N GLU A 212 -6.74 -7.67 -9.97
CA GLU A 212 -7.97 -8.39 -10.37
C GLU A 212 -8.95 -8.48 -9.20
N ALA A 213 -8.45 -8.84 -8.03
CA ALA A 213 -9.27 -9.04 -6.85
C ALA A 213 -9.90 -7.72 -6.34
N TRP A 214 -9.16 -6.61 -6.39
CA TRP A 214 -9.68 -5.30 -6.01
C TRP A 214 -10.78 -4.84 -6.96
N ILE A 215 -10.58 -4.98 -8.29
CA ILE A 215 -11.57 -4.61 -9.31
C ILE A 215 -12.86 -5.42 -9.10
N GLU A 216 -12.76 -6.74 -8.91
CA GLU A 216 -13.93 -7.60 -8.70
C GLU A 216 -14.73 -7.20 -7.46
N VAL A 217 -14.06 -6.94 -6.33
CA VAL A 217 -14.73 -6.47 -5.11
C VAL A 217 -15.35 -5.09 -5.33
N ALA A 218 -14.68 -4.22 -6.08
CA ALA A 218 -15.18 -2.88 -6.36
C ALA A 218 -16.42 -2.88 -7.26
N GLU A 219 -16.50 -3.78 -8.23
CA GLU A 219 -17.70 -4.00 -9.03
C GLU A 219 -18.82 -4.64 -8.21
N TYR A 220 -18.49 -5.59 -7.33
CA TYR A 220 -19.46 -6.24 -6.47
C TYR A 220 -20.12 -5.28 -5.45
N ARG A 221 -19.40 -4.27 -4.98
CA ARG A 221 -19.90 -3.28 -4.00
C ARG A 221 -20.71 -2.14 -4.63
N LYS A 222 -20.72 -2.01 -5.96
CA LYS A 222 -21.56 -1.04 -6.69
C LYS A 222 -23.00 -1.53 -6.77
#